data_AF-A0A7C6UQK1-F1
#
_entry.id   AF-A0A7C6UQK1-F1
#
_cell.length_a   1.000
_cell.length_b   1.000
_cell.length_c   1.000
_cell.angle_alpha   90.00
_cell.angle_beta   90.00
_cell.angle_gamma   90.00
#
_symmetry.space_group_name_H-M   'P 1'
#
loop_
_entity.id
_entity.type
_entity.pdbx_description
1 polymer ?
#
loop_
_entity_poly.entity_id
_entity_poly.type
_entity_poly.pdbx_seq_one_letter_code
_entity_poly.pdbx_strand_id
1 'polypeptide(L)'
;MGRLAIAALQGLGSADSPGRVAACGGVFQAGKLLLTPMEAEIKRHAAGQEVTLPDFPPVVGAVFLGLQVLGIEINEAAAALRLEIEKGGF
;
A
#
# COMPACT_ATOMS: atom_id res chain seq x y z
N MET A 1 -9.10 9.77 8.78
CA MET A 1 -8.17 8.92 8.01
C MET A 1 -7.31 9.71 7.04
N GLY A 2 -7.85 10.51 6.11
CA GLY A 2 -7.04 11.34 5.19
C GLY A 2 -5.98 12.23 5.90
N ARG A 3 -6.36 12.91 6.98
CA ARG A 3 -5.42 13.74 7.78
C ARG A 3 -4.29 12.94 8.44
N LEU A 4 -4.53 11.68 8.82
CA LEU A 4 -3.48 10.81 9.37
C LEU A 4 -2.51 10.39 8.28
N ALA A 5 -3.00 10.07 7.08
CA ALA A 5 -2.17 9.78 5.93
C ALA A 5 -1.30 11.00 5.55
N ILE A 6 -1.86 12.21 5.55
CA ILE A 6 -1.10 13.45 5.31
C ILE A 6 0.02 13.62 6.34
N ALA A 7 -0.28 13.45 7.64
CA ALA A 7 0.73 13.56 8.69
C ALA A 7 1.87 12.53 8.51
N ALA A 8 1.53 11.28 8.13
CA ALA A 8 2.52 10.26 7.82
C ALA A 8 3.37 10.63 6.59
N LEU A 9 2.75 11.10 5.51
CA LEU A 9 3.45 11.55 4.30
C LEU A 9 4.42 12.69 4.58
N GLN A 10 4.03 13.64 5.43
CA GLN A 10 4.89 14.75 5.88
C GLN A 10 6.06 14.23 6.72
N GLY A 11 5.81 13.34 7.68
CA GLY A 11 6.86 12.72 8.49
C GLY A 11 7.86 11.90 7.68
N LEU A 12 7.41 11.32 6.56
CA LEU A 12 8.23 10.58 5.59
C LEU A 12 8.87 11.46 4.51
N GLY A 13 8.65 12.78 4.53
CA GLY A 13 9.15 13.70 3.49
C GLY A 13 8.62 13.39 2.08
N SER A 14 7.49 12.69 1.98
CA SER A 14 6.96 12.13 0.72
C SER A 14 5.70 12.85 0.21
N ALA A 15 5.23 13.89 0.93
CA ALA A 15 4.00 14.60 0.59
C ALA A 15 4.03 15.24 -0.82
N ASP A 16 5.18 15.76 -1.24
CA ASP A 16 5.36 16.44 -2.53
C ASP A 16 5.79 15.49 -3.66
N SER A 17 6.06 14.21 -3.34
CA SER A 17 6.46 13.21 -4.33
C SER A 17 5.24 12.42 -4.81
N PRO A 18 5.20 12.00 -6.09
CA PRO A 18 4.22 11.03 -6.55
C PRO A 18 4.32 9.72 -5.78
N GLY A 19 3.18 9.11 -5.45
CA GLY A 19 3.19 7.89 -4.65
C GLY A 19 1.81 7.28 -4.44
N ARG A 20 1.79 6.22 -3.62
CA ARG A 20 0.58 5.46 -3.29
C ARG A 20 0.38 5.42 -1.79
N VAL A 21 -0.85 5.66 -1.37
CA VAL A 21 -1.33 5.44 0.00
C VAL A 21 -2.27 4.24 -0.02
N ALA A 22 -1.79 3.10 0.46
CA ALA A 22 -2.59 1.88 0.54
C ALA A 22 -3.55 1.92 1.73
N ALA A 23 -4.84 1.78 1.47
CA ALA A 23 -5.90 1.72 2.47
C ALA A 23 -6.13 0.25 2.91
N CYS A 24 -5.60 -0.11 4.08
CA CYS A 24 -5.60 -1.49 4.59
C CYS A 24 -6.57 -1.66 5.78
N GLY A 25 -7.41 -2.69 5.75
CA GLY A 25 -8.31 -3.06 6.86
C GLY A 25 -9.78 -3.17 6.46
N GLY A 26 -10.57 -3.89 7.26
CA GLY A 26 -11.96 -4.24 6.92
C GLY A 26 -12.88 -3.06 6.63
N VAL A 27 -12.64 -1.91 7.27
CA VAL A 27 -13.39 -0.66 7.01
C VAL A 27 -13.31 -0.24 5.55
N PHE A 28 -12.16 -0.41 4.90
CA PHE A 28 -11.96 0.01 3.52
C PHE A 28 -12.64 -0.89 2.47
N GLN A 29 -13.22 -2.02 2.90
CA GLN A 29 -14.11 -2.82 2.05
C GLN A 29 -15.41 -2.08 1.67
N ALA A 30 -15.76 -1.00 2.41
CA ALA A 30 -16.82 -0.08 2.00
C ALA A 30 -16.52 0.65 0.67
N GLY A 31 -15.30 0.51 0.14
CA GLY A 31 -14.91 0.95 -1.19
C GLY A 31 -15.04 2.46 -1.36
N LYS A 32 -15.59 2.88 -2.50
CA LYS A 32 -15.67 4.30 -2.90
C LYS A 32 -16.30 5.21 -1.86
N LEU A 33 -17.25 4.70 -1.06
CA LEU A 33 -17.90 5.46 0.00
C LEU A 33 -16.90 6.06 1.00
N LEU A 34 -15.81 5.34 1.30
CA LEU A 34 -14.75 5.82 2.19
C LEU A 34 -13.49 6.27 1.44
N LEU A 35 -13.15 5.60 0.33
CA LEU A 35 -11.92 5.88 -0.39
C LEU A 35 -11.97 7.24 -1.09
N THR A 36 -13.08 7.62 -1.72
CA THR A 36 -13.20 8.91 -2.42
C THR A 36 -13.02 10.13 -1.49
N PRO A 37 -13.72 10.25 -0.34
CA PRO A 37 -13.49 11.39 0.56
C PRO A 37 -12.10 11.38 1.19
N MET A 38 -11.51 10.20 1.43
CA MET A 38 -10.14 10.09 1.92
C MET A 38 -9.13 10.59 0.88
N GLU A 39 -9.29 10.19 -0.39
CA GLU A 39 -8.45 10.63 -1.50
C GLU A 39 -8.56 12.13 -1.74
N ALA A 40 -9.78 12.67 -1.73
CA ALA A 40 -10.01 14.11 -1.89
C ALA A 40 -9.31 14.92 -0.79
N GLU A 41 -9.29 14.42 0.45
CA GLU A 41 -8.60 15.09 1.55
C GLU A 41 -7.07 15.03 1.40
N ILE A 42 -6.53 13.87 1.03
CA ILE A 42 -5.08 13.69 0.81
C ILE A 42 -4.60 14.60 -0.34
N LYS A 43 -5.31 14.62 -1.47
CA LYS A 43 -4.93 15.41 -2.65
C LYS A 43 -4.88 16.91 -2.41
N ARG A 44 -5.57 17.44 -1.39
CA ARG A 44 -5.46 18.86 -0.99
C ARG A 44 -4.07 19.25 -0.48
N HIS A 45 -3.31 18.28 0.05
CA HIS A 45 -2.00 18.54 0.68
C HIS A 45 -0.87 17.68 0.10
N ALA A 46 -1.19 16.67 -0.70
CA ALA A 46 -0.26 15.77 -1.35
C ALA A 46 -0.83 15.35 -2.72
N ALA A 47 -0.80 16.28 -3.68
CA ALA A 47 -1.51 16.15 -4.95
C ALA A 47 -1.05 14.95 -5.82
N GLY A 48 0.21 14.53 -5.67
CA GLY A 48 0.79 13.39 -6.38
C GLY A 48 0.44 12.02 -5.78
N GLN A 49 -0.32 11.97 -4.69
CA GLN A 49 -0.65 10.73 -4.00
C GLN A 49 -1.96 10.13 -4.51
N GLU A 50 -1.94 8.82 -4.73
CA GLU A 50 -3.13 8.03 -5.07
C GLU A 50 -3.53 7.12 -3.92
N VAL A 51 -4.82 7.07 -3.60
CA VAL A 51 -5.33 6.11 -2.62
C VAL A 51 -5.66 4.81 -3.32
N THR A 52 -4.99 3.73 -2.93
CA THR A 52 -5.20 2.40 -3.53
C THR A 52 -5.58 1.37 -2.47
N LEU A 53 -6.10 0.22 -2.90
CA LEU A 53 -6.07 -0.98 -2.08
C LEU A 53 -4.70 -1.65 -2.21
N PRO A 54 -4.29 -2.52 -1.27
CA PRO A 54 -3.11 -3.36 -1.43
C PRO A 54 -3.26 -4.28 -2.62
N ASP A 55 -2.20 -4.40 -3.42
CA ASP A 55 -2.16 -5.32 -4.56
C ASP A 55 -2.09 -6.79 -4.10
N PHE A 56 -1.61 -7.01 -2.88
CA PHE A 56 -1.40 -8.32 -2.29
C PHE A 56 -1.88 -8.37 -0.83
N PRO A 57 -2.26 -9.55 -0.32
CA PRO A 57 -2.57 -9.72 1.10
C PRO A 57 -1.35 -9.41 2.00
N PRO A 58 -1.55 -8.95 3.25
CA PRO A 58 -0.45 -8.58 4.15
C PRO A 58 0.60 -9.68 4.41
N VAL A 59 0.21 -10.95 4.30
CA VAL A 59 1.13 -12.10 4.45
C VAL A 59 2.28 -12.05 3.45
N VAL A 60 2.06 -11.52 2.25
CA VAL A 60 3.09 -11.36 1.21
C VAL A 60 4.20 -10.41 1.68
N GLY A 61 3.82 -9.27 2.26
CA GLY A 61 4.78 -8.32 2.84
C GLY A 61 5.59 -8.95 3.97
N ALA A 62 4.96 -9.76 4.82
CA ALA A 62 5.66 -10.47 5.89
C ALA A 62 6.69 -11.48 5.35
N VAL A 63 6.36 -12.20 4.27
CA VAL A 63 7.30 -13.09 3.59
C VAL A 63 8.50 -12.31 3.03
N PHE A 64 8.27 -11.19 2.35
CA PHE A 64 9.37 -10.36 1.83
C PHE A 64 10.28 -9.83 2.94
N LEU A 65 9.71 -9.41 4.07
CA LEU A 65 10.51 -9.02 5.24
C LEU A 65 11.35 -10.18 5.79
N GLY A 66 10.79 -11.39 5.84
CA GLY A 66 11.52 -12.59 6.24
C GLY A 66 12.68 -12.93 5.29
N LEU A 67 12.47 -12.80 3.98
CA LEU A 67 13.50 -13.01 2.97
C LEU A 67 14.62 -11.98 3.08
N GLN A 68 14.29 -10.69 3.32
CA GLN A 68 15.30 -9.66 3.57
C GLN A 68 16.19 -10.00 4.78
N VAL A 69 15.60 -10.52 5.86
CA VAL A 69 16.36 -10.95 7.06
C VAL A 69 17.34 -12.09 6.72
N LEU A 70 16.99 -12.94 5.75
CA LEU A 70 17.84 -14.03 5.27
C LEU A 70 18.84 -13.59 4.18
N GLY A 71 18.84 -12.31 3.78
CA GLY A 71 19.69 -11.79 2.70
C GLY A 71 19.30 -12.27 1.31
N ILE A 72 18.04 -12.70 1.12
CA ILE A 72 17.51 -13.12 -0.18
C ILE A 72 16.91 -11.90 -0.88
N GLU A 73 17.34 -11.64 -2.11
CA GLU A 73 16.87 -10.51 -2.91
C GLU A 73 15.39 -10.64 -3.28
N ILE A 74 14.63 -9.56 -3.06
CA ILE A 74 13.17 -9.54 -3.24
C ILE A 74 12.78 -9.69 -4.71
N ASN A 75 13.61 -9.24 -5.65
CA ASN A 75 13.31 -9.26 -7.08
C ASN A 75 13.03 -10.69 -7.60
N GLU A 76 13.79 -11.68 -7.15
CA GLU A 76 13.62 -13.09 -7.49
C GLU A 76 12.38 -13.68 -6.81
N ALA A 77 12.14 -13.31 -5.55
CA ALA A 77 10.99 -13.79 -4.78
C ALA A 77 9.65 -13.21 -5.27
N ALA A 78 9.61 -11.94 -5.67
CA ALA A 78 8.39 -11.26 -6.09
C ALA A 78 7.79 -11.86 -7.37
N ALA A 79 8.64 -12.28 -8.32
CA ALA A 79 8.18 -12.94 -9.54
C ALA A 79 7.55 -14.32 -9.26
N ALA A 80 8.18 -15.12 -8.40
CA ALA A 80 7.65 -16.41 -8.00
C ALA A 80 6.34 -16.29 -7.22
N LEU A 81 6.26 -15.32 -6.30
CA LEU A 81 5.05 -15.11 -5.49
C LEU A 81 3.86 -14.65 -6.32
N ARG A 82 4.08 -13.78 -7.31
CA ARG A 82 3.03 -13.31 -8.22
C ARG A 82 2.36 -14.48 -8.97
N LEU A 83 3.16 -15.42 -9.47
CA LEU A 83 2.66 -16.62 -10.15
C LEU A 83 1.85 -17.52 -9.24
N GLU A 84 2.19 -17.60 -7.94
CA GLU A 84 1.49 -18.46 -7.00
C GLU A 84 0.15 -17.84 -6.54
N ILE A 85 0.11 -16.52 -6.36
CA ILE A 85 -1.11 -15.77 -6.04
C ILE A 85 -2.09 -15.80 -7.23
N GLU A 86 -1.61 -15.64 -8.46
CA GLU A 86 -2.45 -15.76 -9.67
C GLU A 86 -3.06 -17.16 -9.85
N LYS A 87 -2.46 -18.20 -9.26
CA LYS A 87 -2.99 -19.57 -9.24
C LYS A 87 -3.98 -19.84 -8.10
N GLY A 88 -4.27 -18.84 -7.26
CA GLY A 88 -5.12 -19.01 -6.08
C GLY A 88 -4.42 -19.65 -4.87
N GLY A 89 -3.08 -19.65 -4.86
CA GLY A 89 -2.33 -19.86 -3.64
C GLY A 89 -2.50 -18.64 -2.74
N PHE A 90 -3.23 -18.84 -1.64
CA PHE A 90 -3.63 -17.86 -0.61
C PHE A 90 -4.86 -17.01 -0.93
#